data_AF-A0A838PPP0-F1
#
_entry.id   AF-A0A838PPP0-F1
#
_cell.length_a   1.000
_cell.length_b   1.000
_cell.length_c   1.000
_cell.angle_alpha   90.00
_cell.angle_beta   90.00
_cell.angle_gamma   90.00
#
_symmetry.space_group_name_H-M   'P 1'
#
loop_
_entity.id
_entity.type
_entity.pdbx_description
1 polymer ?
#
loop_
_entity_poly.entity_id
_entity_poly.type
_entity_poly.pdbx_seq_one_letter_code
_entity_poly.pdbx_strand_id
1 'polypeptide(L)'
;MKASRVPDAEREKGSASLLERLGAAAAGVSSAESASPRRKALLQYGLAALIFGFLIFFVARQWNQLPDFDWRFSAGWLAVAIACVVLFYTLQGELWRVVIHSLGEHIDPLPGRAVWGKSLIARYVPTNVLMVVGRVVMAERFGVPKRVTLASVLYELALALATAVMVGAYFVIELPELEGRPARFAVLVLIPAVLVVAHPRVFAPLADFALRKLGREPLPRVLPFGRVLQLCLAYLVCWATIGLGLFAFAAALHPVDLSDLPYIASSYPVAFCVAVLTFIVPGGIGTRDAALAASMAVVLPGAVAAAIAVAFRILQTLV
;
A
#
# COMPACT_ATOMS: atom_id res chain seq x y z
N MET A 1 31.50 32.53 -63.70
CA MET A 1 32.10 33.58 -62.84
C MET A 1 31.01 34.07 -61.88
N LYS A 2 31.22 33.90 -60.57
CA LYS A 2 30.59 34.55 -59.38
C LYS A 2 29.09 34.97 -59.48
N ALA A 3 28.15 34.35 -58.79
CA ALA A 3 27.86 34.43 -57.34
C ALA A 3 27.41 35.83 -56.83
N SER A 4 26.41 35.81 -55.92
CA SER A 4 25.94 36.89 -55.02
C SER A 4 24.87 37.85 -55.62
N ARG A 5 23.72 38.15 -55.01
CA ARG A 5 23.23 38.08 -53.61
C ARG A 5 21.69 38.18 -53.58
N VAL A 6 21.09 37.37 -52.71
CA VAL A 6 19.77 37.54 -52.02
C VAL A 6 19.98 38.69 -51.00
N PRO A 7 19.00 39.58 -50.65
CA PRO A 7 17.90 39.18 -49.77
C PRO A 7 16.57 39.95 -49.87
N ASP A 8 15.47 39.21 -49.65
CA ASP A 8 14.33 39.70 -48.87
C ASP A 8 13.81 38.52 -48.02
N ALA A 9 14.60 38.21 -47.00
CA ALA A 9 14.23 37.28 -45.94
C ALA A 9 13.51 38.06 -44.83
N GLU A 10 12.23 38.37 -45.02
CA GLU A 10 11.41 39.00 -43.97
C GLU A 10 10.03 38.37 -43.75
N ARG A 11 9.82 37.12 -44.16
CA ARG A 11 8.59 36.39 -43.81
C ARG A 11 8.84 34.95 -43.40
N GLU A 12 9.47 34.75 -42.25
CA GLU A 12 9.34 33.49 -41.50
C GLU A 12 9.64 33.67 -40.01
N LYS A 13 9.06 34.70 -39.39
CA LYS A 13 8.88 34.77 -37.92
C LYS A 13 7.47 34.34 -37.57
N GLY A 14 7.17 33.05 -37.67
CA GLY A 14 5.81 32.61 -37.39
C GLY A 14 5.53 31.13 -37.58
N SER A 15 6.20 30.29 -36.79
CA SER A 15 5.67 29.04 -36.21
C SER A 15 6.86 28.16 -35.87
N ALA A 16 7.48 28.39 -34.72
CA ALA A 16 8.25 27.34 -34.07
C ALA A 16 7.27 26.16 -33.93
N SER A 17 7.53 25.11 -34.72
CA SER A 17 6.62 24.00 -34.92
C SER A 17 6.19 23.44 -33.57
N LEU A 18 4.91 23.07 -33.46
CA LEU A 18 4.35 22.48 -32.24
C LEU A 18 5.21 21.30 -31.74
N LEU A 19 5.95 20.63 -32.64
CA LEU A 19 6.93 19.59 -32.34
C LEU A 19 8.23 20.10 -31.71
N GLU A 20 8.71 21.30 -32.04
CA GLU A 20 9.86 21.93 -31.35
C GLU A 20 9.48 22.41 -29.96
N ARG A 21 8.25 22.92 -29.80
CA ARG A 21 7.71 23.31 -28.49
C ARG A 21 7.42 22.10 -27.60
N LEU A 22 6.90 21.01 -28.18
CA LEU A 22 6.74 19.73 -27.48
C LEU A 22 8.09 19.06 -27.21
N GLY A 23 9.07 19.20 -28.10
CA GLY A 23 10.44 18.74 -27.91
C GLY A 23 11.16 19.50 -26.80
N ALA A 24 11.01 20.82 -26.73
CA ALA A 24 11.56 21.66 -25.65
C ALA A 24 10.83 21.43 -24.31
N ALA A 25 9.52 21.18 -24.33
CA ALA A 25 8.77 20.80 -23.13
C ALA A 25 9.14 19.38 -22.66
N ALA A 26 9.32 18.43 -23.56
CA ALA A 26 9.80 17.07 -23.25
C ALA A 26 11.25 17.07 -22.76
N ALA A 27 12.11 17.92 -23.35
CA ALA A 27 13.47 18.16 -22.86
C ALA A 27 13.47 18.84 -21.49
N GLY A 28 12.53 19.76 -21.21
CA GLY A 28 12.34 20.37 -19.90
C GLY A 28 11.87 19.39 -18.82
N VAL A 29 11.02 18.41 -19.18
CA VAL A 29 10.58 17.33 -18.27
C VAL A 29 11.70 16.30 -18.05
N SER A 30 12.46 15.96 -19.09
CA SER A 30 13.68 15.14 -18.99
C SER A 30 14.78 15.81 -18.15
N SER A 31 14.89 17.15 -18.25
CA SER A 31 15.78 17.97 -17.43
C SER A 31 15.28 18.10 -15.99
N ALA A 32 13.96 18.11 -15.75
CA ALA A 32 13.39 18.03 -14.40
C ALA A 32 13.56 16.63 -13.78
N GLU A 33 13.67 15.59 -14.60
CA GLU A 33 14.05 14.24 -14.18
C GLU A 33 15.51 14.15 -13.68
N SER A 34 16.36 15.10 -14.08
CA SER A 34 17.74 15.28 -13.61
C SER A 34 17.87 15.98 -12.25
N ALA A 35 16.78 16.20 -11.51
CA ALA A 35 16.89 16.58 -10.11
C ALA A 35 17.71 15.51 -9.36
N SER A 36 18.89 15.90 -8.89
CA SER A 36 19.89 15.00 -8.32
C SER A 36 19.28 14.05 -7.29
N PRO A 37 19.77 12.81 -7.16
CA PRO A 37 19.28 11.85 -6.15
C PRO A 37 19.29 12.46 -4.74
N ARG A 38 20.18 13.44 -4.49
CA ARG A 38 20.21 14.24 -3.27
C ARG A 38 19.03 15.20 -3.09
N ARG A 39 18.49 15.85 -4.13
CA ARG A 39 17.30 16.72 -4.02
C ARG A 39 16.03 15.90 -3.84
N LYS A 40 15.89 14.78 -4.53
CA LYS A 40 14.77 13.84 -4.33
C LYS A 40 14.83 13.22 -2.93
N ALA A 41 16.02 12.83 -2.47
CA ALA A 41 16.23 12.41 -1.09
C ALA A 41 15.99 13.55 -0.08
N LEU A 42 16.44 14.78 -0.32
CA LEU A 42 16.17 15.91 0.57
C LEU A 42 14.68 16.24 0.64
N LEU A 43 13.96 16.17 -0.48
CA LEU A 43 12.53 16.39 -0.51
C LEU A 43 11.80 15.29 0.25
N GLN A 44 12.25 14.04 0.10
CA GLN A 44 11.65 12.89 0.79
C GLN A 44 12.00 12.87 2.28
N TYR A 45 13.25 13.12 2.66
CA TYR A 45 13.69 13.26 4.05
C TYR A 45 13.09 14.52 4.68
N GLY A 46 12.94 15.61 3.93
CA GLY A 46 12.27 16.83 4.37
C GLY A 46 10.78 16.63 4.56
N LEU A 47 10.11 15.90 3.67
CA LEU A 47 8.70 15.54 3.83
C LEU A 47 8.50 14.52 4.96
N ALA A 48 9.38 13.53 5.09
CA ALA A 48 9.38 12.61 6.22
C ALA A 48 9.63 13.35 7.53
N ALA A 49 10.59 14.28 7.58
CA ALA A 49 10.85 15.13 8.74
C ALA A 49 9.69 16.09 9.03
N LEU A 50 9.00 16.58 8.00
CA LEU A 50 7.78 17.38 8.16
C LEU A 50 6.64 16.53 8.75
N ILE A 51 6.50 15.28 8.31
CA ILE A 51 5.48 14.35 8.82
C ILE A 51 5.81 13.92 10.25
N PHE A 52 7.05 13.44 10.50
CA PHE A 52 7.53 13.13 11.84
C PHE A 52 7.48 14.36 12.75
N GLY A 53 7.82 15.54 12.23
CA GLY A 53 7.73 16.81 12.93
C GLY A 53 6.29 17.20 13.25
N PHE A 54 5.36 17.03 12.31
CA PHE A 54 3.93 17.27 12.53
C PHE A 54 3.35 16.26 13.52
N LEU A 55 3.83 15.01 13.50
CA LEU A 55 3.39 13.93 14.36
C LEU A 55 3.94 14.10 15.79
N ILE A 56 5.22 14.47 15.94
CA ILE A 56 5.82 14.88 17.22
C ILE A 56 5.15 16.15 17.74
N PHE A 57 4.87 17.14 16.88
CA PHE A 57 4.16 18.36 17.25
C PHE A 57 2.73 18.08 17.68
N PHE A 58 2.01 17.20 16.98
CA PHE A 58 0.66 16.79 17.32
C PHE A 58 0.65 16.05 18.66
N VAL A 59 1.57 15.10 18.85
CA VAL A 59 1.76 14.38 20.11
C VAL A 59 2.14 15.36 21.23
N ALA A 60 3.06 16.30 21.02
CA ALA A 60 3.48 17.29 22.03
C ALA A 60 2.38 18.29 22.38
N ARG A 61 1.58 18.72 21.39
CA ARG A 61 0.44 19.63 21.59
C ARG A 61 -0.72 18.92 22.29
N GLN A 62 -0.94 17.65 21.97
CA GLN A 62 -1.92 16.79 22.65
C GLN A 62 -1.40 16.28 24.00
N TRP A 63 -0.08 16.29 24.25
CA TRP A 63 0.52 15.86 25.52
C TRP A 63 0.01 16.68 26.70
N ASN A 64 -0.19 17.98 26.49
CA ASN A 64 -0.79 18.88 27.49
C ASN A 64 -2.31 18.76 27.59
N GLN A 65 -2.94 18.00 26.69
CA GLN A 65 -4.38 17.67 26.69
C GLN A 65 -4.63 16.23 27.13
N LEU A 66 -3.59 15.43 27.40
CA LEU A 66 -3.73 14.15 28.06
C LEU A 66 -4.13 14.46 29.51
N PRO A 67 -5.34 14.10 29.97
CA PRO A 67 -5.58 13.91 31.39
C PRO A 67 -4.60 12.84 31.90
N ASP A 68 -4.48 12.67 33.22
CA ASP A 68 -3.80 11.52 33.82
C ASP A 68 -4.45 10.22 33.30
N PHE A 69 -3.96 9.70 32.17
CA PHE A 69 -4.44 8.48 31.56
C PHE A 69 -3.76 7.30 32.25
N ASP A 70 -4.56 6.33 32.68
CA ASP A 70 -4.07 5.08 33.27
C ASP A 70 -3.44 4.18 32.20
N TRP A 71 -2.21 4.51 31.80
CA TRP A 71 -1.39 3.65 30.95
C TRP A 71 -1.13 2.33 31.65
N ARG A 72 -1.73 1.25 31.14
CA ARG A 72 -1.58 -0.09 31.71
C ARG A 72 -0.76 -0.94 30.77
N PHE A 73 0.51 -1.14 31.11
CA PHE A 73 1.39 -2.00 30.33
C PHE A 73 1.16 -3.48 30.66
N SER A 74 0.64 -4.23 29.70
CA SER A 74 0.49 -5.70 29.82
C SER A 74 1.42 -6.42 28.87
N ALA A 75 2.45 -7.07 29.44
CA ALA A 75 3.40 -7.87 28.66
C ALA A 75 2.74 -9.06 27.94
N GLY A 76 1.66 -9.62 28.49
CA GLY A 76 0.92 -10.73 27.87
C GLY A 76 0.24 -10.30 26.57
N TRP A 77 -0.44 -9.16 26.59
CA TRP A 77 -1.08 -8.60 25.39
C TRP A 77 -0.05 -8.16 24.34
N LEU A 78 1.09 -7.62 24.77
CA LEU A 78 2.19 -7.29 23.86
C LEU A 78 2.77 -8.53 23.18
N ALA A 79 2.93 -9.64 23.90
CA ALA A 79 3.39 -10.90 23.32
C ALA A 79 2.41 -11.44 22.26
N VAL A 80 1.09 -11.35 22.52
CA VAL A 80 0.06 -11.69 21.55
C VAL A 80 0.15 -10.79 20.31
N ALA A 81 0.33 -9.47 20.51
CA ALA A 81 0.49 -8.53 19.40
C ALA A 81 1.70 -8.88 18.52
N ILE A 82 2.86 -9.16 19.13
CA ILE A 82 4.08 -9.59 18.42
C ILE A 82 3.82 -10.89 17.65
N ALA A 83 3.22 -11.90 18.29
CA ALA A 83 2.91 -13.17 17.66
C ALA A 83 1.98 -12.99 16.45
N CYS A 84 0.95 -12.16 16.56
CA CYS A 84 0.06 -11.82 15.46
C CYS A 84 0.78 -11.10 14.31
N VAL A 85 1.69 -10.16 14.59
CA VAL A 85 2.47 -9.45 13.56
C VAL A 85 3.42 -10.42 12.83
N VAL A 86 4.13 -11.29 13.56
CA VAL A 86 4.98 -12.33 12.97
C VAL A 86 4.15 -13.29 12.12
N LEU A 87 3.00 -13.73 12.63
CA LEU A 87 2.10 -14.62 11.90
C LEU A 87 1.57 -13.95 10.63
N PHE A 88 1.19 -12.67 10.70
CA PHE A 88 0.75 -11.91 9.54
C PHE A 88 1.83 -11.84 8.43
N TYR A 89 3.07 -11.51 8.78
CA TYR A 89 4.15 -11.42 7.78
C TYR A 89 4.55 -12.79 7.22
N THR A 90 4.53 -13.83 8.03
CA THR A 90 4.80 -15.21 7.55
C THR A 90 3.70 -15.73 6.64
N LEU A 91 2.42 -15.51 6.99
CA LEU A 91 1.27 -15.85 6.15
C LEU A 91 1.32 -15.09 4.83
N GLN A 92 1.59 -13.79 4.83
CA GLN A 92 1.70 -13.00 3.60
C GLN A 92 2.79 -13.51 2.65
N GLY A 93 3.97 -13.84 3.19
CA GLY A 93 5.04 -14.45 2.39
C GLY A 93 4.65 -15.81 1.80
N GLU A 94 3.89 -16.62 2.55
CA GLU A 94 3.34 -17.89 2.06
C GLU A 94 2.25 -17.72 1.01
N LEU A 95 1.33 -16.77 1.19
CA LEU A 95 0.29 -16.46 0.21
C LEU A 95 0.89 -16.07 -1.13
N TRP A 96 1.93 -15.24 -1.10
CA TRP A 96 2.66 -14.90 -2.32
C TRP A 96 3.27 -16.13 -3.00
N ARG A 97 3.88 -17.03 -2.22
CA ARG A 97 4.43 -18.29 -2.75
C ARG A 97 3.34 -19.16 -3.38
N VAL A 98 2.17 -19.24 -2.75
CA VAL A 98 0.99 -19.95 -3.30
C VAL A 98 0.53 -19.32 -4.61
N VAL A 99 0.58 -17.99 -4.75
CA VAL A 99 0.28 -17.29 -6.01
C VAL A 99 1.29 -17.67 -7.09
N ILE A 100 2.60 -17.65 -6.79
CA ILE A 100 3.65 -18.08 -7.74
C ILE A 100 3.42 -19.53 -8.19
N HIS A 101 3.15 -20.43 -7.25
CA HIS A 101 2.82 -21.83 -7.53
C HIS A 101 1.59 -21.98 -8.42
N SER A 102 0.57 -21.16 -8.18
CA SER A 102 -0.65 -21.16 -8.99
C SER A 102 -0.44 -20.60 -10.41
N LEU A 103 0.63 -19.83 -10.62
CA LEU A 103 1.05 -19.35 -11.94
C LEU A 103 1.98 -20.35 -12.67
N GLY A 104 2.31 -21.48 -12.03
CA GLY A 104 3.07 -22.59 -12.62
C GLY A 104 4.56 -22.63 -12.24
N GLU A 105 5.03 -21.69 -11.43
CA GLU A 105 6.44 -21.60 -11.01
C GLU A 105 6.61 -22.05 -9.56
N HIS A 106 7.82 -22.43 -9.16
CA HIS A 106 8.07 -22.95 -7.81
C HIS A 106 9.16 -22.15 -7.13
N ILE A 107 8.96 -21.88 -5.84
CA ILE A 107 9.97 -21.34 -4.95
C ILE A 107 9.80 -21.99 -3.59
N ASP A 108 10.91 -22.33 -2.96
CA ASP A 108 10.89 -22.95 -1.64
C ASP A 108 10.34 -21.98 -0.58
N PRO A 109 9.71 -22.49 0.50
CA PRO A 109 9.09 -21.65 1.54
C PRO A 109 10.02 -20.61 2.16
N LEU A 110 11.23 -21.02 2.56
CA LEU A 110 12.22 -20.16 3.22
C LEU A 110 12.72 -19.03 2.29
N PRO A 111 13.23 -19.32 1.07
CA PRO A 111 13.53 -18.30 0.08
C PRO A 111 12.35 -17.39 -0.26
N GLY A 112 11.16 -17.95 -0.46
CA GLY A 112 9.96 -17.18 -0.79
C GLY A 112 9.62 -16.13 0.27
N ARG A 113 9.58 -16.54 1.54
CA ARG A 113 9.37 -15.62 2.67
C ARG A 113 10.47 -14.57 2.76
N ALA A 114 11.74 -14.96 2.58
CA ALA A 114 12.86 -14.04 2.63
C ALA A 114 12.82 -12.98 1.51
N VAL A 115 12.48 -13.38 0.28
CA VAL A 115 12.30 -12.45 -0.85
C VAL A 115 11.15 -11.50 -0.58
N TRP A 116 10.01 -12.03 -0.10
CA TRP A 116 8.85 -11.21 0.26
C TRP A 116 9.20 -10.18 1.34
N GLY A 117 9.78 -10.62 2.46
CA GLY A 117 10.16 -9.75 3.57
C GLY A 117 11.19 -8.69 3.18
N LYS A 118 12.25 -9.07 2.46
CA LYS A 118 13.27 -8.12 1.98
C LYS A 118 12.70 -7.08 1.01
N SER A 119 11.71 -7.47 0.19
CA SER A 119 11.04 -6.52 -0.70
C SER A 119 10.29 -5.43 0.07
N LEU A 120 9.80 -5.72 1.28
CA LEU A 120 9.11 -4.72 2.10
C LEU A 120 10.05 -3.58 2.52
N ILE A 121 11.33 -3.84 2.74
CA ILE A 121 12.29 -2.80 3.13
C ILE A 121 12.38 -1.72 2.04
N ALA A 122 12.27 -2.13 0.77
CA ALA A 122 12.27 -1.20 -0.36
C ALA A 122 10.99 -0.35 -0.46
N ARG A 123 9.94 -0.59 0.35
CA ARG A 123 8.74 0.26 0.43
C ARG A 123 9.01 1.64 1.04
N TYR A 124 10.10 1.77 1.81
CA TYR A 124 10.48 3.01 2.50
C TYR A 124 11.28 3.98 1.61
N VAL A 125 11.59 3.55 0.38
CA VAL A 125 12.28 4.32 -0.66
C VAL A 125 11.22 5.07 -1.50
N PRO A 126 11.50 6.24 -2.11
CA PRO A 126 10.45 7.17 -2.56
C PRO A 126 9.55 6.64 -3.68
N THR A 127 9.89 5.49 -4.25
CA THR A 127 9.13 4.89 -5.34
C THR A 127 8.83 3.43 -5.02
N ASN A 128 7.53 3.08 -4.91
CA ASN A 128 7.04 1.69 -4.79
C ASN A 128 7.54 0.77 -5.93
N VAL A 129 7.99 1.36 -7.04
CA VAL A 129 8.67 0.65 -8.14
C VAL A 129 9.89 -0.12 -7.64
N LEU A 130 10.66 0.40 -6.66
CA LEU A 130 11.85 -0.30 -6.17
C LEU A 130 11.49 -1.57 -5.41
N MET A 131 10.37 -1.59 -4.68
CA MET A 131 9.83 -2.80 -4.06
C MET A 131 9.54 -3.87 -5.12
N VAL A 132 8.85 -3.49 -6.20
CA VAL A 132 8.50 -4.41 -7.29
C VAL A 132 9.75 -4.89 -8.03
N VAL A 133 10.66 -3.98 -8.39
CA VAL A 133 11.92 -4.32 -9.08
C VAL A 133 12.81 -5.20 -8.20
N GLY A 134 12.95 -4.86 -6.91
CA GLY A 134 13.72 -5.66 -5.96
C GLY A 134 13.16 -7.07 -5.82
N ARG A 135 11.84 -7.21 -5.75
CA ARG A 135 11.16 -8.51 -5.71
C ARG A 135 11.38 -9.32 -6.98
N VAL A 136 11.31 -8.69 -8.16
CA VAL A 136 11.60 -9.31 -9.45
C VAL A 136 13.05 -9.80 -9.53
N VAL A 137 14.03 -8.95 -9.20
CA VAL A 137 15.45 -9.30 -9.26
C VAL A 137 15.80 -10.40 -8.26
N MET A 138 15.21 -10.39 -7.06
CA MET A 138 15.44 -11.43 -6.06
C MET A 138 14.76 -12.76 -6.44
N ALA A 139 13.54 -12.71 -6.98
CA ALA A 139 12.82 -13.92 -7.42
C ALA A 139 13.48 -14.59 -8.64
N GLU A 140 14.07 -13.80 -9.54
CA GLU A 140 14.83 -14.31 -10.70
C GLU A 140 16.02 -15.18 -10.28
N ARG A 141 16.64 -14.90 -9.12
CA ARG A 141 17.74 -15.73 -8.57
C ARG A 141 17.29 -17.14 -8.19
N PHE A 142 15.99 -17.34 -8.00
CA PHE A 142 15.38 -18.64 -7.71
C PHE A 142 14.69 -19.24 -8.94
N GLY A 143 14.99 -18.75 -10.15
CA GLY A 143 14.46 -19.27 -11.39
C GLY A 143 13.05 -18.78 -11.77
N VAL A 144 12.43 -17.90 -10.97
CA VAL A 144 11.10 -17.38 -11.26
C VAL A 144 11.19 -16.29 -12.35
N PRO A 145 10.51 -16.44 -13.51
CA PRO A 145 10.55 -15.44 -14.57
C PRO A 145 9.95 -14.09 -14.13
N LYS A 146 10.55 -12.98 -14.59
CA LYS A 146 10.10 -11.60 -14.26
C LYS A 146 8.61 -11.37 -14.49
N ARG A 147 8.06 -11.92 -15.58
CA ARG A 147 6.63 -11.83 -15.92
C ARG A 147 5.73 -12.46 -14.85
N VAL A 148 6.15 -13.61 -14.29
CA VAL A 148 5.40 -14.33 -13.24
C VAL A 148 5.49 -13.56 -11.94
N THR A 149 6.65 -13.01 -11.60
CA THR A 149 6.78 -12.16 -10.41
C THR A 149 5.92 -10.90 -10.50
N LEU A 150 5.92 -10.19 -11.64
CA LEU A 150 5.06 -9.02 -11.84
C LEU A 150 3.57 -9.38 -11.75
N ALA A 151 3.16 -10.46 -12.41
CA ALA A 151 1.81 -10.98 -12.30
C ALA A 151 1.43 -11.31 -10.85
N SER A 152 2.31 -11.98 -10.12
CA SER A 152 2.07 -12.36 -8.72
C SER A 152 1.89 -11.15 -7.79
N VAL A 153 2.61 -10.06 -8.05
CA VAL A 153 2.46 -8.80 -7.30
C VAL A 153 1.13 -8.12 -7.62
N LEU A 154 0.69 -8.16 -8.88
CA LEU A 154 -0.63 -7.66 -9.26
C LEU A 154 -1.75 -8.48 -8.62
N TYR A 155 -1.64 -9.81 -8.61
CA TYR A 155 -2.59 -10.68 -7.91
C TYR A 155 -2.62 -10.38 -6.41
N GLU A 156 -1.45 -10.27 -5.76
CA GLU A 156 -1.35 -9.92 -4.34
C GLU A 156 -2.04 -8.58 -4.05
N LEU A 157 -1.75 -7.54 -4.82
CA LEU A 157 -2.36 -6.21 -4.61
C LEU A 157 -3.88 -6.26 -4.83
N ALA A 158 -4.34 -6.92 -5.89
CA ALA A 158 -5.76 -7.03 -6.20
C ALA A 158 -6.52 -7.82 -5.12
N LEU A 159 -5.99 -8.97 -4.69
CA LEU A 159 -6.60 -9.81 -3.65
C LEU A 159 -6.58 -9.12 -2.29
N ALA A 160 -5.47 -8.47 -1.93
CA ALA A 160 -5.35 -7.72 -0.68
C ALA A 160 -6.31 -6.53 -0.66
N LEU A 161 -6.37 -5.72 -1.73
CA LEU A 161 -7.30 -4.60 -1.82
C LEU A 161 -8.75 -5.08 -1.81
N ALA A 162 -9.04 -6.14 -2.56
CA ALA A 162 -10.35 -6.76 -2.63
C ALA A 162 -10.90 -7.12 -1.24
N THR A 163 -10.11 -7.92 -0.52
CA THR A 163 -10.48 -8.40 0.81
C THR A 163 -10.43 -7.29 1.85
N ALA A 164 -9.54 -6.30 1.71
CA ALA A 164 -9.52 -5.13 2.57
C ALA A 164 -10.79 -4.28 2.43
N VAL A 165 -11.30 -4.10 1.21
CA VAL A 165 -12.59 -3.43 0.97
C VAL A 165 -13.75 -4.22 1.57
N MET A 166 -13.73 -5.55 1.48
CA MET A 166 -14.77 -6.39 2.11
C MET A 166 -14.78 -6.24 3.63
N VAL A 167 -13.62 -6.23 4.28
CA VAL A 167 -13.52 -6.04 5.74
C VAL A 167 -13.82 -4.59 6.13
N GLY A 168 -13.31 -3.62 5.36
CA GLY A 168 -13.56 -2.20 5.60
C GLY A 168 -15.01 -1.79 5.36
N ALA A 169 -15.75 -2.51 4.50
CA ALA A 169 -17.18 -2.30 4.31
C ALA A 169 -17.96 -2.48 5.62
N TYR A 170 -17.59 -3.48 6.44
CA TYR A 170 -18.18 -3.67 7.77
C TYR A 170 -17.98 -2.43 8.66
N PHE A 171 -16.76 -1.89 8.70
CA PHE A 171 -16.46 -0.67 9.46
C PHE A 171 -17.31 0.53 9.02
N VAL A 172 -17.48 0.74 7.71
CA VAL A 172 -18.26 1.87 7.16
C VAL A 172 -19.76 1.73 7.46
N ILE A 173 -20.30 0.52 7.54
CA ILE A 173 -21.73 0.28 7.80
C ILE A 173 -22.08 0.54 9.27
N GLU A 174 -21.17 0.20 10.18
CA GLU A 174 -21.31 0.37 11.64
C GLU A 174 -20.87 1.76 12.12
N LEU A 175 -20.54 2.69 11.23
CA LEU A 175 -20.11 4.04 11.62
C LEU A 175 -21.29 4.83 12.21
N PRO A 176 -21.20 5.36 13.45
CA PRO A 176 -22.29 6.08 14.11
C PRO A 176 -22.79 7.30 13.30
N GLU A 177 -21.88 8.01 12.62
CA GLU A 177 -22.20 9.20 11.81
C GLU A 177 -23.07 8.89 10.58
N LEU A 178 -23.09 7.62 10.15
CA LEU A 178 -23.83 7.14 8.99
C LEU A 178 -25.12 6.40 9.37
N GLU A 179 -25.44 6.32 10.67
CA GLU A 179 -26.70 5.77 11.14
C GLU A 179 -27.89 6.50 10.51
N GLY A 180 -28.84 5.72 9.98
CA GLY A 180 -30.03 6.24 9.28
C GLY A 180 -29.80 6.73 7.84
N ARG A 181 -28.55 6.80 7.34
CA ARG A 181 -28.29 7.19 5.95
C ARG A 181 -28.21 5.96 5.03
N PRO A 182 -29.03 5.85 3.96
CA PRO A 182 -28.95 4.73 3.03
C PRO A 182 -27.61 4.65 2.29
N ALA A 183 -26.88 5.77 2.22
CA ALA A 183 -25.54 5.86 1.64
C ALA A 183 -24.50 4.94 2.34
N ARG A 184 -24.73 4.52 3.59
CA ARG A 184 -23.83 3.58 4.29
C ARG A 184 -23.70 2.23 3.56
N PHE A 185 -24.77 1.82 2.87
CA PHE A 185 -24.79 0.58 2.09
C PHE A 185 -24.14 0.74 0.71
N ALA A 186 -23.79 1.95 0.27
CA ALA A 186 -23.10 2.16 -1.01
C ALA A 186 -21.75 1.43 -1.05
N VAL A 187 -21.09 1.26 0.11
CA VAL A 187 -19.85 0.49 0.21
C VAL A 187 -20.04 -0.99 -0.14
N LEU A 188 -21.24 -1.54 0.06
CA LEU A 188 -21.56 -2.93 -0.32
C LEU A 188 -21.53 -3.14 -1.83
N VAL A 189 -21.70 -2.08 -2.63
CA VAL A 189 -21.57 -2.14 -4.10
C VAL A 189 -20.11 -2.38 -4.51
N LEU A 190 -19.14 -2.01 -3.66
CA LEU A 190 -17.73 -2.28 -3.92
C LEU A 190 -17.40 -3.77 -3.81
N ILE A 191 -18.13 -4.54 -3.00
CA ILE A 191 -17.91 -5.99 -2.84
C ILE A 191 -18.12 -6.77 -4.16
N PRO A 192 -19.26 -6.67 -4.86
CA PRO A 192 -19.43 -7.33 -6.16
C PRO A 192 -18.50 -6.73 -7.22
N ALA A 193 -18.23 -5.41 -7.20
CA ALA A 193 -17.27 -4.81 -8.13
C ALA A 193 -15.87 -5.41 -7.96
N VAL A 194 -15.43 -5.60 -6.72
CA VAL A 194 -14.19 -6.26 -6.35
C VAL A 194 -14.17 -7.73 -6.79
N LEU A 195 -15.24 -8.48 -6.54
CA LEU A 195 -15.35 -9.87 -6.97
C LEU A 195 -15.32 -10.01 -8.50
N VAL A 196 -15.92 -9.07 -9.22
CA VAL A 196 -15.89 -8.99 -10.69
C VAL A 196 -14.46 -8.70 -11.16
N VAL A 197 -13.74 -7.74 -10.55
CA VAL A 197 -12.34 -7.44 -10.91
C VAL A 197 -11.41 -8.60 -10.57
N ALA A 198 -11.64 -9.29 -9.44
CA ALA A 198 -10.90 -10.48 -9.05
C ALA A 198 -11.25 -11.71 -9.91
N HIS A 199 -12.36 -11.67 -10.64
CA HIS A 199 -12.77 -12.78 -11.49
C HIS A 199 -11.71 -13.02 -12.60
N PRO A 200 -11.25 -14.26 -12.81
CA PRO A 200 -10.17 -14.58 -13.77
C PRO A 200 -10.37 -14.00 -15.17
N ARG A 201 -11.63 -13.92 -15.63
CA ARG A 201 -11.99 -13.36 -16.95
C ARG A 201 -11.81 -11.86 -17.07
N VAL A 202 -11.82 -11.11 -15.96
CA VAL A 202 -11.61 -9.65 -15.94
C VAL A 202 -10.17 -9.35 -15.55
N PHE A 203 -9.62 -10.10 -14.59
CA PHE A 203 -8.25 -9.94 -14.15
C PHE A 203 -7.24 -10.26 -15.26
N ALA A 204 -7.44 -11.35 -16.02
CA ALA A 204 -6.51 -11.75 -17.09
C ALA A 204 -6.29 -10.66 -18.16
N PRO A 205 -7.33 -10.10 -18.80
CA PRO A 205 -7.14 -9.04 -19.80
C PRO A 205 -6.56 -7.76 -19.18
N LEU A 206 -6.91 -7.43 -17.94
CA LEU A 206 -6.35 -6.27 -17.24
C LEU A 206 -4.85 -6.43 -16.95
N ALA A 207 -4.46 -7.61 -16.48
CA ALA A 207 -3.07 -7.95 -16.23
C ALA A 207 -2.27 -8.02 -17.54
N ASP A 208 -2.83 -8.62 -18.61
CA ASP A 208 -2.22 -8.64 -19.93
C ASP A 208 -2.06 -7.24 -20.52
N PHE A 209 -3.04 -6.35 -20.34
CA PHE A 209 -2.93 -4.95 -20.73
C PHE A 209 -1.81 -4.24 -19.98
N ALA A 210 -1.71 -4.42 -18.66
CA ALA A 210 -0.65 -3.85 -17.85
C ALA A 210 0.74 -4.39 -18.26
N LEU A 211 0.85 -5.69 -18.52
CA LEU A 211 2.07 -6.34 -18.98
C LEU A 211 2.49 -5.85 -20.37
N ARG A 212 1.54 -5.72 -21.33
CA ARG A 212 1.80 -5.16 -22.66
C ARG A 212 2.28 -3.72 -22.58
N LYS A 213 1.68 -2.89 -21.71
CA LYS A 213 2.13 -1.51 -21.48
C LYS A 213 3.56 -1.44 -20.92
N LEU A 214 3.98 -2.48 -20.20
CA LEU A 214 5.34 -2.67 -19.70
C LEU A 214 6.27 -3.38 -20.72
N GLY A 215 5.79 -3.63 -21.95
CA GLY A 215 6.55 -4.29 -23.02
C GLY A 215 6.79 -5.78 -22.79
N ARG A 216 5.88 -6.49 -22.09
CA ARG A 216 6.03 -7.90 -21.71
C ARG A 216 4.97 -8.78 -22.38
N GLU A 217 5.33 -10.06 -22.53
CA GLU A 217 4.42 -11.13 -22.98
C GLU A 217 3.24 -11.31 -22.01
N PRO A 218 2.07 -11.76 -22.52
CA PRO A 218 0.88 -12.02 -21.70
C PRO A 218 1.11 -13.12 -20.66
N LEU A 219 0.16 -13.23 -19.71
CA LEU A 219 0.21 -14.19 -18.62
C LEU A 219 0.37 -15.64 -19.12
N PRO A 220 1.31 -16.42 -18.58
CA PRO A 220 1.49 -17.82 -18.97
C PRO A 220 0.32 -18.70 -18.50
N ARG A 221 -0.26 -18.38 -17.33
CA ARG A 221 -1.42 -19.06 -16.75
C ARG A 221 -2.28 -18.06 -15.97
N VAL A 222 -3.58 -18.33 -15.93
CA VAL A 222 -4.56 -17.59 -15.13
C VAL A 222 -4.98 -18.46 -13.96
N LEU A 223 -5.16 -17.86 -12.78
CA LEU A 223 -5.65 -18.60 -11.62
C LEU A 223 -7.10 -19.04 -11.84
N PRO A 224 -7.47 -20.30 -11.56
CA PRO A 224 -8.86 -20.73 -11.59
C PRO A 224 -9.65 -20.03 -10.48
N PHE A 225 -10.94 -19.79 -10.71
CA PHE A 225 -11.80 -19.04 -9.77
C PHE A 225 -11.82 -19.67 -8.36
N GLY A 226 -11.81 -21.01 -8.25
CA GLY A 226 -11.74 -21.69 -6.96
C GLY A 226 -10.45 -21.36 -6.17
N ARG A 227 -9.32 -21.17 -6.87
CA ARG A 227 -8.06 -20.77 -6.23
C ARG A 227 -8.07 -19.31 -5.81
N VAL A 228 -8.69 -18.44 -6.61
CA VAL A 228 -8.93 -17.03 -6.24
C VAL A 228 -9.76 -16.96 -4.95
N LEU A 229 -10.84 -17.73 -4.85
CA LEU A 229 -11.68 -17.77 -3.65
C LEU A 229 -10.90 -18.28 -2.41
N GLN A 230 -10.12 -19.35 -2.56
CA GLN A 230 -9.24 -19.85 -1.48
C GLN A 230 -8.25 -18.78 -1.01
N LEU A 231 -7.63 -18.05 -1.95
CA LEU A 231 -6.72 -16.97 -1.61
C LEU A 231 -7.45 -15.81 -0.93
N CYS A 232 -8.64 -15.42 -1.40
CA CYS A 232 -9.46 -14.40 -0.75
C CYS A 232 -9.74 -14.77 0.71
N LEU A 233 -10.16 -16.01 0.98
CA LEU A 233 -10.37 -16.50 2.35
C LEU A 233 -9.10 -16.42 3.19
N ALA A 234 -7.96 -16.79 2.61
CA ALA A 234 -6.69 -16.74 3.33
C ALA A 234 -6.21 -15.29 3.59
N TYR A 235 -6.47 -14.35 2.67
CA TYR A 235 -6.24 -12.91 2.92
C TYR A 235 -7.18 -12.36 3.99
N LEU A 236 -8.44 -12.81 4.07
CA LEU A 236 -9.34 -12.45 5.18
C LEU A 236 -8.78 -12.91 6.53
N VAL A 237 -8.20 -14.11 6.59
CA VAL A 237 -7.51 -14.61 7.80
C VAL A 237 -6.29 -13.75 8.13
N CYS A 238 -5.51 -13.31 7.14
CA CYS A 238 -4.42 -12.34 7.36
C CYS A 238 -4.92 -11.02 7.95
N TRP A 239 -6.02 -10.46 7.42
CA TRP A 239 -6.63 -9.24 7.95
C TRP A 239 -7.13 -9.42 9.38
N ALA A 240 -7.80 -10.53 9.68
CA ALA A 240 -8.21 -10.87 11.04
C ALA A 240 -7.01 -11.00 11.98
N THR A 241 -5.92 -11.64 11.53
CA THR A 241 -4.70 -11.84 12.32
C THR A 241 -4.05 -10.51 12.68
N ILE A 242 -3.87 -9.61 11.72
CA ILE A 242 -3.26 -8.30 11.99
C ILE A 242 -4.19 -7.37 12.76
N GLY A 243 -5.50 -7.47 12.55
CA GLY A 243 -6.51 -6.76 13.32
C GLY A 243 -6.53 -7.19 14.79
N LEU A 244 -6.44 -8.50 15.07
CA LEU A 244 -6.24 -9.02 16.42
C LEU A 244 -4.92 -8.55 17.03
N GLY A 245 -3.84 -8.50 16.23
CA GLY A 245 -2.56 -7.96 16.67
C GLY A 245 -2.64 -6.48 17.06
N LEU A 246 -3.39 -5.68 16.30
CA LEU A 246 -3.62 -4.26 16.61
C LEU A 246 -4.49 -4.07 17.86
N PHE A 247 -5.54 -4.89 18.02
CA PHE A 247 -6.36 -4.89 19.24
C PHE A 247 -5.55 -5.30 20.47
N ALA A 248 -4.78 -6.39 20.39
CA ALA A 248 -3.90 -6.82 21.47
C ALA A 248 -2.86 -5.75 21.81
N PHE A 249 -2.33 -5.04 20.81
CA PHE A 249 -1.40 -3.95 21.04
C PHE A 249 -2.06 -2.75 21.73
N ALA A 250 -3.30 -2.41 21.35
CA ALA A 250 -4.10 -1.42 22.04
C ALA A 250 -4.36 -1.83 23.50
N ALA A 251 -4.77 -3.08 23.74
CA ALA A 251 -5.00 -3.67 25.06
C ALA A 251 -3.74 -3.75 25.93
N ALA A 252 -2.56 -3.75 25.32
CA ALA A 252 -1.29 -3.73 26.01
C ALA A 252 -0.90 -2.33 26.53
N LEU A 253 -1.53 -1.27 26.04
CA LEU A 253 -1.21 0.13 26.35
C LEU A 253 -2.36 0.84 27.09
N HIS A 254 -3.60 0.48 26.78
CA HIS A 254 -4.81 1.12 27.26
C HIS A 254 -5.89 0.07 27.56
N PRO A 255 -6.72 0.24 28.60
CA PRO A 255 -7.88 -0.61 28.81
C PRO A 255 -8.86 -0.48 27.64
N VAL A 256 -9.06 -1.56 26.89
CA VAL A 256 -10.03 -1.63 25.78
C VAL A 256 -11.00 -2.77 26.01
N ASP A 257 -12.25 -2.54 25.67
CA ASP A 257 -13.30 -3.54 25.79
C ASP A 257 -13.29 -4.48 24.57
N LEU A 258 -13.70 -5.73 24.77
CA LEU A 258 -13.81 -6.72 23.70
C LEU A 258 -14.86 -6.32 22.64
N SER A 259 -15.81 -5.46 22.99
CA SER A 259 -16.78 -4.87 22.05
C SER A 259 -16.13 -4.01 20.98
N ASP A 260 -14.95 -3.44 21.26
CA ASP A 260 -14.25 -2.53 20.34
C ASP A 260 -13.38 -3.29 19.33
N LEU A 261 -13.22 -4.60 19.53
CA LEU A 261 -12.40 -5.47 18.69
C LEU A 261 -12.74 -5.36 17.20
N PRO A 262 -14.02 -5.41 16.75
CA PRO A 262 -14.35 -5.30 15.34
C PRO A 262 -13.94 -3.95 14.73
N TYR A 263 -14.06 -2.85 15.48
CA TYR A 263 -13.69 -1.51 15.03
C TYR A 263 -12.17 -1.34 14.93
N ILE A 264 -11.44 -1.76 15.97
CA ILE A 264 -9.98 -1.68 15.98
C ILE A 264 -9.39 -2.62 14.92
N ALA A 265 -9.90 -3.84 14.79
CA ALA A 265 -9.40 -4.81 13.81
C ALA A 265 -9.61 -4.37 12.36
N SER A 266 -10.77 -3.77 12.06
CA SER A 266 -11.10 -3.30 10.71
C SER A 266 -10.42 -1.98 10.33
N SER A 267 -9.91 -1.23 11.31
CA SER A 267 -9.13 0.01 11.08
C SER A 267 -7.88 -0.23 10.21
N TYR A 268 -7.24 -1.40 10.33
CA TYR A 268 -6.03 -1.71 9.57
C TYR A 268 -6.29 -1.96 8.06
N PRO A 269 -7.28 -2.78 7.65
CA PRO A 269 -7.76 -2.85 6.27
C PRO A 269 -8.19 -1.49 5.69
N VAL A 270 -8.90 -0.66 6.46
CA VAL A 270 -9.32 0.68 6.01
C VAL A 270 -8.09 1.56 5.71
N ALA A 271 -7.13 1.59 6.63
CA ALA A 271 -5.87 2.29 6.44
C ALA A 271 -5.09 1.76 5.22
N PHE A 272 -5.14 0.45 4.95
CA PHE A 272 -4.54 -0.14 3.75
C PHE A 272 -5.20 0.35 2.47
N CYS A 273 -6.53 0.39 2.40
CA CYS A 273 -7.27 0.95 1.26
C CYS A 273 -6.88 2.40 0.99
N VAL A 274 -6.83 3.23 2.04
CA VAL A 274 -6.38 4.63 1.92
C VAL A 274 -4.94 4.69 1.41
N ALA A 275 -4.04 3.88 1.96
CA ALA A 275 -2.64 3.85 1.53
C ALA A 275 -2.47 3.50 0.05
N VAL A 276 -3.28 2.55 -0.46
CA VAL A 276 -3.29 2.17 -1.88
C VAL A 276 -3.82 3.30 -2.76
N LEU A 277 -4.88 4.00 -2.34
CA LEU A 277 -5.42 5.15 -3.08
C LEU A 277 -4.45 6.34 -3.08
N THR A 278 -3.70 6.53 -2.00
CA THR A 278 -2.65 7.54 -1.90
C THR A 278 -1.31 7.04 -2.46
N PHE A 279 -1.30 6.23 -3.51
CA PHE A 279 -0.10 5.61 -4.10
C PHE A 279 1.05 6.59 -4.41
N ILE A 280 0.71 7.87 -4.62
CA ILE A 280 1.67 8.96 -4.87
C ILE A 280 2.48 9.33 -3.61
N VAL A 281 1.97 9.04 -2.41
CA VAL A 281 2.63 9.34 -1.14
C VAL A 281 3.64 8.23 -0.78
N PRO A 282 4.95 8.52 -0.73
CA PRO A 282 5.98 7.53 -0.44
C PRO A 282 5.75 6.79 0.89
N GLY A 283 5.77 5.45 0.85
CA GLY A 283 5.66 4.58 2.03
C GLY A 283 4.33 4.65 2.79
N GLY A 284 3.31 5.35 2.25
CA GLY A 284 2.08 5.67 2.97
C GLY A 284 2.34 6.36 4.32
N ILE A 285 3.50 7.01 4.47
CA ILE A 285 3.92 7.65 5.72
C ILE A 285 3.00 8.85 5.91
N GLY A 286 2.31 8.92 7.04
CA GLY A 286 1.34 9.97 7.32
C GLY A 286 -0.08 9.67 6.84
N THR A 287 -0.32 9.28 5.58
CA THR A 287 -1.70 9.00 5.12
C THR A 287 -2.28 7.73 5.72
N ARG A 288 -1.48 6.65 5.75
CA ARG A 288 -1.89 5.39 6.34
C ARG A 288 -2.04 5.51 7.85
N ASP A 289 -1.10 6.19 8.50
CA ASP A 289 -1.08 6.34 9.95
C ASP A 289 -2.20 7.26 10.42
N ALA A 290 -2.48 8.34 9.67
CA ALA A 290 -3.64 9.19 9.91
C ALA A 290 -4.96 8.44 9.67
N ALA A 291 -5.06 7.61 8.61
CA ALA A 291 -6.26 6.81 8.38
C ALA A 291 -6.47 5.77 9.48
N LEU A 292 -5.40 5.12 9.95
CA LEU A 292 -5.44 4.17 11.06
C LEU A 292 -5.87 4.86 12.36
N ALA A 293 -5.23 5.98 12.70
CA ALA A 293 -5.57 6.77 13.89
C ALA A 293 -6.99 7.33 13.82
N ALA A 294 -7.43 7.86 12.68
CA ALA A 294 -8.79 8.37 12.50
C ALA A 294 -9.85 7.27 12.62
N SER A 295 -9.57 6.08 12.09
CA SER A 295 -10.49 4.93 12.21
C SER A 295 -10.60 4.46 13.66
N MET A 296 -9.47 4.40 14.38
CA MET A 296 -9.46 4.04 15.80
C MET A 296 -10.06 5.12 16.70
N ALA A 297 -10.01 6.39 16.29
CA ALA A 297 -10.57 7.51 17.04
C ALA A 297 -12.11 7.48 17.15
N VAL A 298 -12.78 6.57 16.43
CA VAL A 298 -14.22 6.31 16.59
C VAL A 298 -14.54 5.68 17.95
N VAL A 299 -13.63 4.84 18.46
CA VAL A 299 -13.80 4.11 19.73
C VAL A 299 -12.80 4.51 20.81
N LEU A 300 -11.69 5.15 20.43
CA LEU A 300 -10.64 5.59 21.34
C LEU A 300 -10.48 7.11 21.34
N PRO A 301 -10.00 7.73 22.44
CA PRO A 301 -9.59 9.12 22.42
C PRO A 301 -8.55 9.37 21.32
N GLY A 302 -8.68 10.47 20.57
CA GLY A 302 -7.86 10.73 19.38
C GLY A 302 -6.35 10.73 19.64
N ALA A 303 -5.91 11.21 20.82
CA ALA A 303 -4.50 11.15 21.23
C ALA A 303 -4.00 9.70 21.44
N VAL A 304 -4.82 8.85 22.07
CA VAL A 304 -4.51 7.42 22.30
C VAL A 304 -4.49 6.67 20.97
N ALA A 305 -5.46 6.92 20.08
CA ALA A 305 -5.50 6.33 18.76
C ALA A 305 -4.27 6.67 17.91
N ALA A 306 -3.83 7.93 17.93
CA ALA A 306 -2.62 8.37 17.23
C ALA A 306 -1.35 7.73 17.81
N ALA A 307 -1.23 7.67 19.15
CA ALA A 307 -0.10 7.04 19.83
C ALA A 307 -0.01 5.53 19.48
N ILE A 308 -1.13 4.82 19.54
CA ILE A 308 -1.21 3.40 19.18
C ILE A 308 -0.86 3.17 17.72
N ALA A 309 -1.39 3.97 16.78
CA ALA A 309 -1.09 3.83 15.35
C ALA A 309 0.42 3.94 15.07
N VAL A 310 1.10 4.88 15.73
CA VAL A 310 2.53 5.13 15.56
C VAL A 310 3.36 4.03 16.23
N ALA A 311 3.03 3.67 17.47
CA ALA A 311 3.75 2.65 18.22
C ALA A 311 3.59 1.26 17.57
N PHE A 312 2.41 0.95 17.02
CA PHE A 312 2.19 -0.29 16.27
C PHE A 312 3.01 -0.32 14.98
N ARG A 313 3.22 0.82 14.32
CA ARG A 313 4.09 0.91 13.15
C ARG A 313 5.56 0.69 13.50
N ILE A 314 6.02 1.19 14.65
CA ILE A 314 7.36 0.90 15.17
C ILE A 314 7.51 -0.61 15.39
N LEU A 315 6.52 -1.24 16.04
CA LEU A 315 6.49 -2.69 16.22
C LEU A 315 6.60 -3.43 14.87
N GLN A 316 5.79 -3.04 13.88
CA GLN A 316 5.80 -3.62 12.53
C GLN A 316 7.11 -3.44 11.76
N THR A 317 7.93 -2.47 12.14
CA THR A 317 9.23 -2.19 11.51
C THR A 317 10.36 -2.96 12.20
N LEU A 318 10.21 -3.24 13.49
CA LEU A 318 11.18 -4.00 14.29
C LEU A 318 11.06 -5.52 14.10
N VAL A 319 9.85 -6.01 13.85
CA VAL A 319 9.55 -7.43 13.53
C VAL A 319 9.85 -7.72 12.07
#